data_AF-A0A7C3NXY7-F1
#
_entry.id   AF-A0A7C3NXY7-F1
#
_cell.length_a   1.000
_cell.length_b   1.000
_cell.length_c   1.000
_cell.angle_alpha   90.00
_cell.angle_beta   90.00
_cell.angle_gamma   90.00
#
_symmetry.space_group_name_H-M   'P 1'
#
loop_
_entity.id
_entity.type
_entity.pdbx_description
1 polymer ?
#
loop_
_entity_poly.entity_id
_entity_poly.type
_entity_poly.pdbx_seq_one_letter_code
_entity_poly.pdbx_strand_id
1 'polypeptide(L)' 'MATTTERPLADALTAIKTRRSVKEYVQTEIPREWIEELLDAAHWAPNHKLTHPWRFHVF' A
#
# COMPACT_ATOMS: atom_id res chain seq x y z
N MET A 1 -23.78 -3.40 -6.01
CA MET A 1 -23.30 -2.01 -5.76
C MET A 1 -22.12 -2.14 -4.83
N ALA A 2 -20.90 -1.91 -5.33
CA ALA A 2 -19.70 -2.04 -4.52
C ALA A 2 -19.71 -0.95 -3.44
N THR A 3 -19.74 -1.37 -2.19
CA THR A 3 -19.59 -0.48 -1.04
C THR A 3 -18.20 0.13 -1.15
N THR A 4 -18.11 1.43 -1.44
CA THR A 4 -16.86 2.18 -1.28
C THR A 4 -16.54 2.15 0.21
N THR A 5 -15.80 1.13 0.66
CA THR A 5 -15.20 1.14 1.98
C THR A 5 -14.28 2.36 1.99
N GLU A 6 -14.61 3.36 2.80
CA GLU A 6 -13.81 4.57 2.90
C GLU A 6 -12.50 4.20 3.61
N ARG A 7 -11.35 4.44 2.95
CA ARG A 7 -10.05 4.17 3.56
C ARG A 7 -9.78 5.27 4.59
N PRO A 8 -9.36 4.93 5.82
CA PRO A 8 -8.89 5.96 6.75
C PRO A 8 -7.66 6.66 6.16
N LEU A 9 -7.81 7.97 5.89
CA LEU A 9 -6.73 8.81 5.36
C LEU A 9 -5.91 9.39 6.51
N ALA A 10 -4.60 9.23 6.44
CA ALA A 10 -3.63 9.96 7.25
C ALA A 10 -2.68 10.73 6.33
N ASP A 11 -2.22 11.90 6.74
CA ASP A 11 -1.17 12.60 6.01
C ASP A 11 0.15 11.80 6.05
N ALA A 12 1.04 12.10 5.11
CA ALA A 12 2.29 11.35 4.95
C ALA A 12 3.16 11.33 6.22
N LEU A 13 3.25 12.44 6.95
CA LEU A 13 4.09 12.50 8.16
C LEU A 13 3.48 11.68 9.29
N THR A 14 2.17 11.75 9.46
CA THR A 14 1.45 10.92 10.44
C THR A 14 1.58 9.43 10.10
N ALA A 15 1.37 9.05 8.84
CA ALA A 15 1.50 7.67 8.39
C ALA A 15 2.91 7.11 8.66
N ILE A 16 3.96 7.87 8.35
CA ILE A 16 5.35 7.45 8.59
C ILE A 16 5.65 7.29 10.09
N LYS A 17 5.24 8.25 10.93
CA LYS A 17 5.54 8.24 12.38
C LYS A 17 4.77 7.17 13.14
N THR A 18 3.55 6.87 12.71
CA THR A 18 2.65 5.91 13.39
C THR A 18 2.82 4.48 12.88
N ARG A 19 3.50 4.26 11.75
CA ARG A 19 3.74 2.93 11.18
C ARG A 19 4.43 2.00 12.20
N ARG A 20 3.84 0.83 12.42
CA ARG A 20 4.43 -0.26 13.21
C ARG A 20 4.56 -1.52 12.35
N SER A 21 5.48 -2.40 12.73
CA SER A 21 5.54 -3.75 12.16
C SER A 21 4.51 -4.63 12.88
N VAL A 22 3.43 -4.99 12.19
CA VAL A 22 2.34 -5.82 12.70
C VAL A 22 2.60 -7.28 12.34
N LYS A 23 2.27 -8.22 13.23
CA LYS A 23 2.45 -9.67 13.01
C LYS A 23 1.16 -10.47 13.10
N GLU A 24 0.11 -9.88 13.66
CA GLU A 24 -1.20 -10.49 13.84
C GLU A 24 -2.23 -9.66 13.05
N TYR A 25 -2.98 -10.33 12.17
CA TYR A 25 -3.90 -9.69 11.24
C TYR A 25 -5.31 -10.25 11.40
N VAL A 26 -6.30 -9.40 11.16
CA VAL A 26 -7.70 -9.83 11.07
C VAL A 26 -7.95 -10.56 9.75
N GLN A 27 -8.92 -11.47 9.73
CA GLN A 27 -9.32 -12.24 8.53
C GLN A 27 -10.19 -11.42 7.56
N THR A 28 -10.06 -10.10 7.57
CA THR A 28 -10.86 -9.20 6.76
C THR A 28 -10.18 -9.01 5.41
N GLU A 29 -10.89 -9.29 4.33
CA GLU A 29 -10.42 -9.01 2.98
C GLU A 29 -10.24 -7.50 2.76
N ILE A 30 -9.17 -7.16 2.04
CA ILE A 30 -8.92 -5.79 1.60
C ILE A 30 -9.33 -5.63 0.14
N PRO A 31 -9.93 -4.49 -0.26
CA PRO A 31 -10.24 -4.23 -1.66
C PRO A 31 -8.97 -4.27 -2.54
N ARG A 32 -9.06 -4.88 -3.72
CA ARG A 32 -7.92 -5.06 -4.63
C ARG A 32 -7.35 -3.72 -5.10
N GLU A 33 -8.21 -2.76 -5.35
CA GLU A 33 -7.87 -1.40 -5.74
C GLU A 33 -6.94 -0.72 -4.73
N TRP A 34 -7.05 -1.07 -3.44
CA TRP A 34 -6.16 -0.53 -2.42
C TRP A 34 -4.75 -1.09 -2.52
N ILE A 35 -4.62 -2.38 -2.84
CA ILE A 35 -3.33 -3.02 -3.08
C ILE A 35 -2.67 -2.38 -4.29
N GLU A 36 -3.41 -2.22 -5.39
CA GLU A 36 -2.90 -1.67 -6.65
C GLU A 36 -2.38 -0.24 -6.47
N GLU A 37 -3.12 0.61 -5.77
CA GLU A 37 -2.70 1.99 -5.46
C GLU A 37 -1.42 2.04 -4.60
N LEU A 38 -1.30 1.16 -3.60
CA LEU A 38 -0.10 1.08 -2.76
C LEU A 38 1.13 0.59 -3.55
N LEU A 39 0.94 -0.38 -4.45
CA LEU A 39 2.02 -0.88 -5.30
C LEU A 39 2.46 0.16 -6.34
N ASP A 40 1.54 0.96 -6.88
CA ASP A 40 1.88 2.09 -7.74
C ASP A 40 2.70 3.15 -6.99
N ALA A 41 2.30 3.51 -5.77
CA ALA A 41 3.08 4.41 -4.92
C ALA A 41 4.51 3.86 -4.66
N ALA A 42 4.64 2.55 -4.44
CA ALA A 42 5.95 1.90 -4.27
C ALA A 42 6.79 1.90 -5.56
N HIS A 43 6.16 1.79 -6.74
CA HIS A 43 6.84 1.81 -8.04
C HIS A 43 7.63 3.11 -8.29
N TRP A 44 7.11 4.24 -7.78
CA TRP A 44 7.72 5.56 -7.91
C TRP A 44 8.95 5.79 -7.02
N ALA A 45 9.36 4.79 -6.23
CA ALA A 45 10.59 4.88 -5.46
C ALA A 45 11.81 5.10 -6.38
N PRO A 46 12.70 6.06 -6.04
CA PRO A 46 13.90 6.32 -6.82
C PRO A 46 14.81 5.09 -6.80
N ASN A 47 15.43 4.80 -7.93
CA ASN A 47 16.33 3.65 -8.09
C ASN A 47 17.51 4.00 -9.00
N HIS A 48 18.60 3.26 -8.86
CA HIS A 48 19.78 3.46 -9.69
C HIS A 48 19.42 3.26 -11.17
N LYS A 49 19.81 4.23 -12.01
CA LYS A 49 19.55 4.25 -13.46
C LYS A 49 18.07 4.29 -13.87
N LEU A 50 17.13 4.56 -12.96
CA LEU A 50 15.69 4.69 -13.26
C LEU A 50 15.13 3.49 -14.05
N THR A 51 15.59 2.30 -13.72
CA THR A 51 15.20 1.05 -14.39
C THR A 51 13.89 0.47 -13.87
N HIS A 52 13.37 0.99 -12.74
CA HIS A 52 12.17 0.49 -12.06
C HIS A 52 12.18 -1.05 -11.93
N PRO A 53 13.21 -1.63 -11.28
CA PRO A 53 13.44 -3.07 -11.30
C PRO A 53 12.44 -3.86 -10.44
N TRP A 54 11.60 -3.15 -9.69
CA TRP A 54 10.62 -3.73 -8.77
C TRP A 54 9.62 -4.63 -9.52
N ARG A 55 9.37 -5.82 -8.96
CA ARG A 55 8.31 -6.73 -9.40
C ARG A 55 7.57 -7.19 -8.14
N PHE A 56 6.25 -7.10 -8.17
CA PHE A 56 5.40 -7.48 -7.05
C PHE A 56 4.63 -8.74 -7.43
N HIS A 57 4.58 -9.71 -6.53
CA HIS A 57 3.76 -10.91 -6.67
C HIS A 57 2.69 -10.88 -5.56
N VAL A 58 1.43 -10.99 -5.96
CA VAL A 58 0.26 -10.89 -5.07
C VAL A 58 -0.46 -12.24 -5.09
N PHE A 59 -0.76 -12.77 -3.90
CA PHE A 59 -1.41 -14.08 -3.71
C PHE A 59 -2.90 -13.93 -3.40
#